data_AF-K0JK77-F1
#
_entry.id   AF-K0JK77-F1
#
_cell.length_a   1.000
_cell.length_b   1.000
_cell.length_c   1.000
_cell.angle_alpha   90.00
_cell.angle_beta   90.00
_cell.angle_gamma   90.00
#
_symmetry.space_group_name_H-M   'P 1'
#
loop_
_entity.id
_entity.type
_entity.pdbx_description
1 polymer ?
#
loop_
_entity_poly.entity_id
_entity_poly.type
_entity_poly.pdbx_seq_one_letter_code
_entity_poly.pdbx_strand_id
1 'polypeptide(L)'
;MQKLYSELQKIFDNFVSDYNYYYTPNIYKLNFIDLKTIAYEDKVKEVKEVIEVPKDIIKEKYEINFIPKIIYYKEEEVKDSDLITTPKDIKKSKFFNSLLNAIGKNISTVEKAYEKATINPGYKDQYQNAINEKLKEIVNKKFNDLYFQSLATQEYNFYIKLEKDEIYLSMEKNGNIISLKQQSVGFKWFFNFFFNFLHSNELNPGDIVLMDEPEIHLSIPGRRDLRNFIKKFARNHGITFITTTHNPSFIDVDYLDELRIVRFKKDKIGVEIQNDFSAIGEDEVDTLNEIVNSFGVLHRDIITNPNNRVIFVEGLIDYNYLTAFKKLKETKENKKINVVFLPIHGLGKDNAEMNNKLKQLVQFREAIILTDSDDRETLFKKASESNSLMKEKLIVFQLKEADQSFKEIESLFSDNDKEIYKEMIQNKSGSLSSLFKNNILKRELDEQTINNFNKLLDYLSDMVLTDNKNNNKENQNS
;
A
#
# COMPACT_ATOMS: atom_id res chain seq x y z
N MET A 1 -6.27 13.90 -22.99
CA MET A 1 -6.97 12.90 -23.83
C MET A 1 -6.12 12.43 -25.01
N GLN A 2 -5.71 13.28 -25.96
CA GLN A 2 -4.90 12.84 -27.12
C GLN A 2 -3.62 12.06 -26.76
N LYS A 3 -2.85 12.53 -25.76
CA LYS A 3 -1.64 11.82 -25.31
C LYS A 3 -1.96 10.45 -24.70
N LEU A 4 -3.04 10.36 -23.91
CA LEU A 4 -3.52 9.11 -23.30
C LEU A 4 -3.99 8.12 -24.36
N TYR A 5 -4.75 8.58 -25.36
CA TYR A 5 -5.19 7.76 -26.48
C TYR A 5 -4.02 7.27 -27.36
N SER A 6 -2.98 8.08 -27.52
CA SER A 6 -1.76 7.66 -28.20
C SER A 6 -0.99 6.59 -27.41
N GLU A 7 -0.98 6.66 -26.08
CA GLU A 7 -0.35 5.64 -25.24
C GLU A 7 -1.17 4.35 -25.20
N LEU A 8 -2.50 4.43 -25.16
CA LEU A 8 -3.38 3.26 -25.29
C LEU A 8 -3.20 2.54 -26.63
N GLN A 9 -3.09 3.29 -27.73
CA GLN A 9 -2.80 2.72 -29.04
C GLN A 9 -1.49 1.94 -29.00
N LYS A 10 -0.42 2.53 -28.45
CA LYS A 10 0.87 1.83 -28.31
C LYS A 10 0.76 0.58 -27.44
N ILE A 11 0.05 0.65 -26.31
CA ILE A 11 -0.16 -0.51 -25.43
C ILE A 11 -0.93 -1.62 -26.16
N PHE A 12 -1.96 -1.27 -26.92
CA PHE A 12 -2.72 -2.24 -27.71
C PHE A 12 -1.87 -2.84 -28.82
N ASP A 13 -1.11 -2.02 -29.56
CA ASP A 13 -0.23 -2.48 -30.63
C ASP A 13 0.85 -3.43 -30.08
N ASN A 14 1.42 -3.11 -28.90
CA ASN A 14 2.35 -3.98 -28.20
C ASN A 14 1.68 -5.27 -27.73
N PHE A 15 0.49 -5.19 -27.12
CA PHE A 15 -0.27 -6.37 -26.72
C PHE A 15 -0.56 -7.29 -27.91
N VAL A 16 -1.02 -6.74 -29.04
CA VAL A 16 -1.26 -7.51 -30.26
C VAL A 16 0.03 -8.11 -30.80
N SER A 17 1.15 -7.39 -30.76
CA SER A 17 2.47 -7.88 -31.18
C SER A 17 2.96 -9.03 -30.30
N ASP A 18 2.95 -8.84 -28.99
CA ASP A 18 3.48 -9.79 -28.00
C ASP A 18 2.59 -11.02 -27.89
N TYR A 19 1.27 -10.86 -27.90
CA TYR A 19 0.33 -11.97 -27.74
C TYR A 19 0.23 -12.85 -29.00
N ASN A 20 0.38 -12.27 -30.21
CA ASN A 20 0.41 -13.05 -31.46
C ASN A 20 1.71 -13.85 -31.63
N TYR A 21 2.79 -13.51 -30.92
CA TYR A 21 4.04 -14.26 -30.98
C TYR A 21 3.93 -15.65 -30.33
N TYR A 22 3.04 -15.83 -29.35
CA TYR A 22 2.96 -17.05 -28.53
C TYR A 22 1.75 -17.97 -28.81
N TYR A 23 0.71 -17.52 -29.53
CA TYR A 23 -0.52 -18.32 -29.72
C TYR A 23 -1.11 -18.25 -31.14
N THR A 24 -1.47 -19.42 -31.67
CA THR A 24 -1.87 -19.68 -33.07
C THR A 24 -3.38 -19.70 -33.31
N PRO A 25 -4.14 -18.69 -32.85
CA PRO A 25 -5.15 -18.15 -33.76
C PRO A 25 -5.18 -16.62 -33.76
N ASN A 26 -4.69 -16.06 -34.87
CA ASN A 26 -4.93 -14.75 -35.46
C ASN A 26 -5.90 -13.81 -34.71
N ILE A 27 -5.37 -12.98 -33.81
CA ILE A 27 -6.06 -11.81 -33.26
C ILE A 27 -6.21 -10.69 -34.33
N TYR A 28 -5.72 -10.88 -35.55
CA TYR A 28 -5.76 -9.93 -36.69
C TYR A 28 -7.14 -9.37 -37.08
N LYS A 29 -8.23 -9.80 -36.43
CA LYS A 29 -9.58 -9.24 -36.62
C LYS A 29 -9.98 -8.16 -35.60
N LEU A 30 -9.22 -7.96 -34.52
CA LEU A 30 -9.48 -6.85 -33.60
C LEU A 30 -8.86 -5.56 -34.17
N ASN A 31 -9.61 -4.89 -35.05
CA ASN A 31 -9.25 -3.53 -35.46
C ASN A 31 -9.40 -2.59 -34.26
N PHE A 32 -8.29 -2.10 -33.72
CA PHE A 32 -8.33 -0.96 -32.82
C PHE A 32 -8.91 0.21 -33.59
N ILE A 33 -9.98 0.78 -33.08
CA ILE A 33 -10.56 1.96 -33.67
C ILE A 33 -9.60 3.10 -33.42
N ASP A 34 -9.24 3.83 -34.47
CA ASP A 34 -8.37 4.99 -34.37
C ASP A 34 -9.02 6.03 -33.45
N LEU A 35 -8.53 6.08 -32.21
CA LEU A 35 -9.02 6.97 -31.16
C LEU A 35 -8.71 8.44 -31.48
N LYS A 36 -7.81 8.71 -32.45
CA LYS A 36 -7.63 10.07 -32.98
C LYS A 36 -8.89 10.54 -33.70
N THR A 37 -9.55 9.69 -34.48
CA THR A 37 -10.73 10.07 -35.28
C THR A 37 -11.90 10.46 -34.39
N ILE A 38 -12.04 9.84 -33.21
CA ILE A 38 -13.15 10.14 -32.29
C ILE A 38 -12.87 11.37 -31.42
N ALA A 39 -11.60 11.68 -31.13
CA ALA A 39 -11.23 12.89 -30.42
C ALA A 39 -11.53 14.20 -31.21
N TYR A 40 -11.88 14.10 -32.50
CA TYR A 40 -12.17 15.25 -33.38
C TYR A 40 -13.66 15.56 -33.58
N GLU A 41 -14.59 14.72 -33.09
CA GLU A 41 -16.03 14.93 -33.37
C GLU A 41 -16.74 15.87 -32.38
N ASP A 42 -16.14 16.21 -31.24
CA ASP A 42 -16.73 17.18 -30.31
C ASP A 42 -16.36 18.63 -30.70
N LYS A 43 -17.23 19.27 -31.48
CA LYS A 43 -17.20 20.73 -31.64
C LYS A 43 -17.57 21.40 -30.32
N VAL A 44 -16.55 21.81 -29.58
CA VAL A 44 -16.64 22.65 -28.38
C VAL A 44 -17.30 23.99 -28.75
N LYS A 45 -18.50 24.22 -28.21
CA LYS A 45 -18.99 25.60 -27.97
C LYS A 45 -18.49 25.99 -26.58
N GLU A 46 -17.84 27.14 -26.47
CA GLU A 46 -17.55 27.75 -25.17
C GLU A 46 -18.86 27.94 -24.42
N VAL A 47 -19.05 27.16 -23.36
CA VAL A 47 -20.13 27.36 -22.40
C VAL A 47 -19.51 27.65 -21.05
N LYS A 48 -19.89 28.82 -20.53
CA LYS A 48 -19.65 29.30 -19.18
C LYS A 48 -20.01 28.21 -18.16
N GLU A 49 -19.10 27.96 -17.22
CA GLU A 49 -19.34 27.35 -15.91
C GLU A 49 -20.27 26.12 -15.87
N VAL A 50 -19.96 25.09 -16.65
CA VAL A 50 -20.22 23.68 -16.28
C VAL A 50 -19.05 22.87 -16.81
N ILE A 51 -18.32 22.15 -15.95
CA ILE A 51 -17.30 21.21 -16.41
C ILE A 51 -18.05 20.03 -17.05
N GLU A 52 -18.20 20.04 -18.37
CA GLU A 52 -18.71 18.88 -19.11
C GLU A 52 -17.75 17.71 -18.88
N VAL A 53 -18.27 16.62 -18.30
CA VAL A 53 -17.51 15.37 -18.16
C VAL A 53 -17.28 14.82 -19.56
N PRO A 54 -16.02 14.57 -19.97
CA PRO A 54 -15.72 14.08 -21.32
C PRO A 54 -16.48 12.79 -21.62
N LYS A 55 -16.96 12.67 -22.86
CA LYS A 55 -17.67 11.48 -23.33
C LYS A 55 -16.75 10.24 -23.30
N ASP A 56 -17.17 9.16 -22.63
CA ASP A 56 -16.44 7.89 -22.62
C ASP A 56 -16.67 7.09 -23.91
N ILE A 57 -15.98 7.51 -24.96
CA ILE A 57 -16.00 6.91 -26.29
C ILE A 57 -15.68 5.40 -26.25
N ILE A 58 -14.79 4.97 -25.34
CA ILE A 58 -14.39 3.58 -25.23
C ILE A 58 -15.54 2.75 -24.68
N LYS A 59 -16.22 3.25 -23.65
CA LYS A 59 -17.42 2.63 -23.10
C LYS A 59 -18.52 2.50 -24.14
N GLU A 60 -18.80 3.54 -24.91
CA GLU A 60 -19.85 3.47 -25.94
C GLU A 60 -19.59 2.41 -27.01
N LYS A 61 -18.32 2.20 -27.34
CA LYS A 61 -17.94 1.36 -28.48
C LYS A 61 -17.59 -0.06 -28.10
N TYR A 62 -17.12 -0.27 -26.87
CA TYR A 62 -16.58 -1.55 -26.41
C TYR A 62 -17.19 -2.02 -25.09
N GLU A 63 -18.10 -1.24 -24.49
CA GLU A 63 -18.67 -1.49 -23.15
C GLU A 63 -17.61 -1.58 -22.02
N ILE A 64 -16.40 -1.05 -22.29
CA ILE A 64 -15.31 -0.97 -21.31
C ILE A 64 -15.34 0.43 -20.69
N ASN A 65 -15.62 0.54 -19.40
CA ASN A 65 -15.48 1.80 -18.68
C ASN A 65 -14.01 2.24 -18.69
N PHE A 66 -13.69 3.33 -19.40
CA PHE A 66 -12.33 3.84 -19.52
C PHE A 66 -12.11 5.08 -18.68
N ILE A 67 -13.14 5.93 -18.54
CA ILE A 67 -13.09 7.07 -17.64
C ILE A 67 -13.41 6.57 -16.22
N PRO A 68 -12.47 6.68 -15.28
CA PRO A 68 -12.68 6.21 -13.93
C PRO A 68 -13.73 7.07 -13.22
N LYS A 69 -14.59 6.47 -12.40
CA LYS A 69 -15.42 7.22 -11.48
C LYS A 69 -14.52 7.78 -10.37
N ILE A 70 -14.49 9.09 -10.21
CA ILE A 70 -13.77 9.75 -9.11
C ILE A 70 -14.75 10.01 -7.97
N ILE A 71 -14.47 9.43 -6.81
CA ILE A 71 -15.32 9.49 -5.62
C ILE A 71 -14.56 10.19 -4.52
N TYR A 72 -15.06 11.33 -4.06
CA TYR A 72 -14.55 11.97 -2.85
C TYR A 72 -15.25 11.34 -1.64
N TYR A 73 -14.48 10.60 -0.82
CA TYR A 73 -14.99 10.00 0.41
C TYR A 73 -15.36 11.09 1.40
N LYS A 74 -16.61 11.05 1.86
CA LYS A 74 -17.09 11.79 3.03
C LYS A 74 -17.66 10.79 4.00
N GLU A 75 -17.29 10.95 5.26
CA GLU A 75 -17.87 10.12 6.31
C GLU A 75 -19.38 10.37 6.40
N GLU A 76 -20.15 9.29 6.35
CA GLU A 76 -21.57 9.31 6.63
C GLU A 76 -21.83 8.49 7.90
N GLU A 77 -22.15 9.18 8.98
CA GLU A 77 -22.34 8.58 10.30
C GLU A 77 -23.53 7.61 10.32
N VAL A 78 -23.29 6.37 10.77
CA VAL A 78 -24.34 5.43 11.15
C VAL A 78 -24.69 5.64 12.62
N LYS A 79 -25.98 5.74 12.93
CA LYS A 79 -26.50 5.84 14.29
C LYS A 79 -27.10 4.51 14.73
N ASP A 80 -27.23 4.29 16.04
CA ASP A 80 -27.94 3.11 16.56
C ASP A 80 -29.37 2.99 16.00
N SER A 81 -30.02 4.12 15.68
CA SER A 81 -31.35 4.13 15.03
C SER A 81 -31.36 3.55 13.62
N ASP A 82 -30.24 3.59 12.90
CA ASP A 82 -30.13 3.04 11.54
C ASP A 82 -29.93 1.52 11.57
N LEU A 83 -29.49 0.97 12.72
CA LEU A 83 -29.32 -0.45 12.97
C LEU A 83 -30.64 -1.17 13.27
N ILE A 84 -31.76 -0.44 13.31
CA ILE A 84 -33.09 -0.95 13.61
C ILE A 84 -34.04 -0.51 12.50
N THR A 85 -34.91 -1.41 12.05
CA THR A 85 -35.96 -1.11 11.08
C THR A 85 -37.16 -2.03 11.30
N THR A 86 -38.20 -1.89 10.49
CA THR A 86 -39.36 -2.78 10.49
C THR A 86 -39.38 -3.63 9.21
N PRO A 87 -40.09 -4.77 9.19
CA PRO A 87 -40.27 -5.53 7.95
C PRO A 87 -40.91 -4.72 6.82
N LYS A 88 -41.69 -3.69 7.15
CA LYS A 88 -42.32 -2.79 6.17
C LYS A 88 -41.35 -1.75 5.61
N ASP A 89 -40.43 -1.26 6.44
CA ASP A 89 -39.53 -0.16 6.08
C ASP A 89 -38.11 -0.60 5.71
N ILE A 90 -37.77 -1.89 5.84
CA ILE A 90 -36.43 -2.41 5.52
C ILE A 90 -35.99 -2.06 4.09
N LYS A 91 -36.94 -1.99 3.13
CA LYS A 91 -36.67 -1.56 1.76
C LYS A 91 -36.06 -0.16 1.67
N LYS A 92 -36.43 0.73 2.58
CA LYS A 92 -35.96 2.12 2.64
C LYS A 92 -34.68 2.27 3.47
N SER A 93 -34.28 1.25 4.24
CA SER A 93 -33.09 1.33 5.07
C SER A 93 -31.83 1.25 4.22
N LYS A 94 -31.09 2.36 4.15
CA LYS A 94 -29.77 2.40 3.51
C LYS A 94 -28.81 1.41 4.19
N PHE A 95 -28.81 1.35 5.52
CA PHE A 95 -27.92 0.48 6.29
C PHE A 95 -28.14 -1.01 5.99
N PHE A 96 -29.39 -1.49 6.06
CA PHE A 96 -29.68 -2.91 5.81
C PHE A 96 -29.47 -3.32 4.35
N ASN A 97 -29.65 -2.41 3.39
CA ASN A 97 -29.23 -2.63 2.01
C ASN A 97 -27.74 -2.93 1.94
N SER A 98 -26.91 -2.06 2.52
CA SER A 98 -25.47 -2.19 2.47
C SER A 98 -24.96 -3.41 3.24
N LEU A 99 -25.55 -3.71 4.40
CA LEU A 99 -25.27 -4.91 5.19
C LEU A 99 -25.51 -6.19 4.38
N LEU A 100 -26.66 -6.28 3.70
CA LEU A 100 -26.99 -7.45 2.87
C LEU A 100 -26.11 -7.53 1.63
N ASN A 101 -25.81 -6.39 0.99
CA ASN A 101 -24.89 -6.34 -0.14
C ASN A 101 -23.49 -6.81 0.25
N ALA A 102 -23.02 -6.47 1.46
CA ALA A 102 -21.72 -6.91 1.98
C ALA A 102 -21.55 -8.44 2.01
N ILE A 103 -22.66 -9.18 2.13
CA ILE A 103 -22.69 -10.64 2.14
C ILE A 103 -23.23 -11.26 0.83
N GLY A 104 -23.35 -10.48 -0.24
CA GLY A 104 -23.87 -10.94 -1.52
C GLY A 104 -25.36 -11.32 -1.47
N LYS A 105 -26.13 -10.71 -0.58
CA LYS A 105 -27.59 -10.84 -0.47
C LYS A 105 -28.25 -9.50 -0.80
N ASN A 106 -29.56 -9.55 -1.00
CA ASN A 106 -30.40 -8.38 -1.23
C ASN A 106 -31.60 -8.42 -0.27
N ILE A 107 -32.22 -7.27 0.01
CA ILE A 107 -33.42 -7.13 0.86
C ILE A 107 -34.50 -8.16 0.53
N SER A 108 -34.68 -8.51 -0.74
CA SER A 108 -35.66 -9.53 -1.17
C SER A 108 -35.49 -10.89 -0.46
N THR A 109 -34.30 -11.19 0.05
CA THR A 109 -34.03 -12.36 0.91
C THR A 109 -34.79 -12.27 2.23
N VAL A 110 -34.79 -11.09 2.85
CA VAL A 110 -35.50 -10.83 4.10
C VAL A 110 -37.01 -10.78 3.85
N GLU A 111 -37.47 -10.16 2.77
CA GLU A 111 -38.89 -10.14 2.42
C GLU A 111 -39.47 -11.54 2.23
N LYS A 112 -38.76 -12.40 1.50
CA LYS A 112 -39.13 -13.82 1.35
C LYS A 112 -39.16 -14.57 2.67
N ALA A 113 -38.32 -14.19 3.63
CA ALA A 113 -38.34 -14.78 4.97
C ALA A 113 -39.67 -14.49 5.67
N TYR A 114 -40.12 -13.23 5.65
CA TYR A 114 -41.41 -12.82 6.23
C TYR A 114 -42.61 -13.38 5.48
N GLU A 115 -42.55 -13.43 4.15
CA GLU A 115 -43.60 -14.03 3.32
C GLU A 115 -43.82 -15.50 3.69
N LYS A 116 -42.74 -16.29 3.73
CA LYS A 116 -42.80 -17.73 4.06
C LYS A 116 -43.11 -17.99 5.54
N ALA A 117 -42.75 -17.06 6.43
CA ALA A 117 -43.07 -17.15 7.85
C ALA A 117 -44.59 -17.17 8.12
N THR A 118 -45.41 -16.65 7.20
CA THR A 118 -46.88 -16.74 7.29
C THR A 118 -47.40 -18.19 7.19
N ILE A 119 -46.63 -19.07 6.51
CA ILE A 119 -46.93 -20.50 6.37
C ILE A 119 -46.36 -21.28 7.54
N ASN A 120 -45.08 -21.04 7.86
CA ASN A 120 -44.40 -21.66 9.01
C ASN A 120 -43.36 -20.68 9.58
N PRO A 121 -43.49 -20.26 10.86
CA PRO A 121 -42.55 -19.33 11.50
C PRO A 121 -41.08 -19.76 11.40
N GLY A 122 -40.79 -21.07 11.34
CA GLY A 122 -39.43 -21.60 11.25
C GLY A 122 -38.69 -21.23 9.96
N TYR A 123 -39.40 -20.83 8.89
CA TYR A 123 -38.72 -20.29 7.70
C TYR A 123 -37.96 -19.00 8.04
N LYS A 124 -38.52 -18.15 8.91
CA LYS A 124 -37.85 -16.91 9.35
C LYS A 124 -36.51 -17.23 9.99
N ASP A 125 -36.48 -18.22 10.88
CA ASP A 125 -35.27 -18.67 11.57
C ASP A 125 -34.26 -19.27 10.59
N GLN A 126 -34.71 -20.05 9.61
CA GLN A 126 -33.86 -20.58 8.56
C GLN A 126 -33.16 -19.47 7.76
N TYR A 127 -33.89 -18.44 7.32
CA TYR A 127 -33.29 -17.31 6.60
C TYR A 127 -32.38 -16.47 7.49
N GLN A 128 -32.78 -16.21 8.74
CA GLN A 128 -31.94 -15.51 9.72
C GLN A 128 -30.60 -16.23 9.91
N ASN A 129 -30.64 -17.54 10.15
CA ASN A 129 -29.43 -18.34 10.35
C ASN A 129 -28.55 -18.33 9.10
N ALA A 130 -29.13 -18.47 7.91
CA ALA A 130 -28.38 -18.39 6.65
C ALA A 130 -27.72 -17.02 6.42
N ILE A 131 -28.38 -15.92 6.83
CA ILE A 131 -27.79 -14.57 6.78
C ILE A 131 -26.66 -14.45 7.81
N ASN A 132 -26.87 -14.91 9.04
CA ASN A 132 -25.90 -14.82 10.12
C ASN A 132 -24.63 -15.66 9.85
N GLU A 133 -24.75 -16.84 9.24
CA GLU A 133 -23.59 -17.60 8.78
C GLU A 133 -22.76 -16.81 7.76
N LYS A 134 -23.42 -16.13 6.81
CA LYS A 134 -22.73 -15.27 5.85
C LYS A 134 -22.11 -14.02 6.47
N LEU A 135 -22.78 -13.41 7.45
CA LEU A 135 -22.21 -12.31 8.23
C LEU A 135 -20.96 -12.76 8.97
N LYS A 136 -20.98 -13.94 9.60
CA LYS A 136 -19.81 -14.52 10.26
C LYS A 136 -18.65 -14.77 9.29
N GLU A 137 -18.91 -15.43 8.16
CA GLU A 137 -17.90 -15.78 7.16
C GLU A 137 -17.25 -14.54 6.50
N ILE A 138 -18.03 -13.50 6.25
CA ILE A 138 -17.62 -12.37 5.42
C ILE A 138 -17.43 -11.10 6.25
N VAL A 139 -18.48 -10.62 6.92
CA VAL A 139 -18.48 -9.34 7.61
C VAL A 139 -17.65 -9.41 8.88
N ASN A 140 -17.89 -10.38 9.78
CA ASN A 140 -17.15 -10.46 11.05
C ASN A 140 -15.67 -10.75 10.77
N LYS A 141 -15.37 -11.70 9.86
CA LYS A 141 -13.99 -11.98 9.47
C LYS A 141 -13.29 -10.74 8.92
N LYS A 142 -13.88 -10.06 7.92
CA LYS A 142 -13.29 -8.84 7.36
C LYS A 142 -13.19 -7.75 8.43
N PHE A 143 -14.26 -7.44 9.15
CA PHE A 143 -14.22 -6.36 10.15
C PHE A 143 -13.12 -6.58 11.21
N ASN A 144 -12.96 -7.80 11.73
CA ASN A 144 -11.90 -8.11 12.69
C ASN A 144 -10.49 -8.15 12.06
N ASP A 145 -10.35 -8.70 10.85
CA ASP A 145 -9.10 -8.66 10.09
C ASP A 145 -8.60 -7.22 9.87
N LEU A 146 -9.49 -6.23 9.92
CA LEU A 146 -9.21 -4.84 9.59
C LEU A 146 -9.15 -3.92 10.79
N TYR A 147 -9.96 -4.12 11.82
CA TYR A 147 -9.96 -3.26 13.01
C TYR A 147 -8.96 -3.73 14.08
N PHE A 148 -8.50 -5.00 14.05
CA PHE A 148 -7.59 -5.57 15.06
C PHE A 148 -6.61 -6.65 14.55
N GLN A 149 -5.95 -6.42 13.42
CA GLN A 149 -5.05 -7.41 12.83
C GLN A 149 -3.85 -7.78 13.72
N SER A 150 -3.47 -6.92 14.68
CA SER A 150 -2.21 -7.03 15.42
C SER A 150 -2.30 -7.55 16.86
N LEU A 151 -3.48 -7.62 17.47
CA LEU A 151 -3.60 -7.85 18.93
C LEU A 151 -4.39 -9.09 19.34
N ALA A 152 -5.26 -9.64 18.47
CA ALA A 152 -6.11 -10.79 18.79
C ALA A 152 -6.84 -10.70 20.16
N THR A 153 -7.00 -9.49 20.72
CA THR A 153 -7.51 -9.26 22.08
C THR A 153 -9.00 -9.00 22.11
N GLN A 154 -9.60 -8.70 20.96
CA GLN A 154 -11.01 -8.33 20.85
C GLN A 154 -11.62 -8.92 19.57
N GLU A 155 -12.74 -9.59 19.72
CA GLU A 155 -13.54 -10.15 18.64
C GLU A 155 -14.89 -9.43 18.57
N TYR A 156 -15.20 -8.84 17.42
CA TYR A 156 -16.47 -8.18 17.12
C TYR A 156 -17.34 -9.10 16.30
N ASN A 157 -18.57 -9.31 16.74
CA ASN A 157 -19.54 -10.15 16.04
C ASN A 157 -20.80 -9.35 15.72
N PHE A 158 -21.22 -9.43 14.46
CA PHE A 158 -22.43 -8.79 13.95
C PHE A 158 -23.44 -9.88 13.56
N TYR A 159 -24.68 -9.76 14.01
CA TYR A 159 -25.75 -10.69 13.61
C TYR A 159 -27.10 -9.97 13.52
N ILE A 160 -27.86 -10.34 12.50
CA ILE A 160 -29.22 -9.83 12.30
C ILE A 160 -30.21 -10.64 13.13
N LYS A 161 -31.22 -9.95 13.63
CA LYS A 161 -32.41 -10.54 14.26
C LYS A 161 -33.65 -10.11 13.48
N LEU A 162 -34.44 -11.10 13.07
CA LEU A 162 -35.68 -10.93 12.35
C LEU A 162 -36.83 -11.20 13.32
N GLU A 163 -37.33 -10.16 14.00
CA GLU A 163 -38.49 -10.27 14.89
C GLU A 163 -39.80 -10.01 14.14
N LYS A 164 -40.94 -10.21 14.80
CA LYS A 164 -42.25 -10.03 14.15
C LYS A 164 -42.44 -8.61 13.61
N ASP A 165 -42.15 -7.61 14.42
CA ASP A 165 -42.41 -6.19 14.13
C ASP A 165 -41.13 -5.35 14.03
N GLU A 166 -39.97 -5.96 14.29
CA GLU A 166 -38.67 -5.28 14.32
C GLU A 166 -37.59 -6.14 13.64
N ILE A 167 -36.65 -5.48 12.98
CA ILE A 167 -35.43 -6.08 12.45
C ILE A 167 -34.28 -5.24 12.97
N TYR A 168 -33.29 -5.87 13.59
CA TYR A 168 -32.13 -5.15 14.10
C TYR A 168 -30.82 -5.89 13.85
N LEU A 169 -29.74 -5.12 13.74
CA LEU A 169 -28.39 -5.65 13.83
C LEU A 169 -27.92 -5.57 15.28
N SER A 170 -27.60 -6.72 15.86
CA SER A 170 -26.91 -6.78 17.15
C SER A 170 -25.41 -6.83 16.95
N MET A 171 -24.69 -6.25 17.91
CA MET A 171 -23.23 -6.20 17.94
C MET A 171 -22.73 -6.73 19.27
N GLU A 172 -21.76 -7.63 19.19
CA GLU A 172 -21.05 -8.16 20.34
C GLU A 172 -19.57 -7.84 20.27
N LYS A 173 -18.98 -7.63 21.44
CA LYS A 173 -17.54 -7.54 21.65
C LYS A 173 -17.15 -8.52 22.75
N ASN A 174 -16.34 -9.53 22.41
CA ASN A 174 -15.95 -10.60 23.33
C ASN A 174 -17.16 -11.24 24.03
N GLY A 175 -18.24 -11.48 23.28
CA GLY A 175 -19.49 -12.07 23.78
C GLY A 175 -20.39 -11.12 24.57
N ASN A 176 -20.02 -9.85 24.74
CA ASN A 176 -20.87 -8.86 25.41
C ASN A 176 -21.57 -7.97 24.40
N ILE A 177 -22.88 -7.75 24.57
CA ILE A 177 -23.66 -6.82 23.75
C ILE A 177 -23.13 -5.40 23.92
N ILE A 178 -22.92 -4.72 22.79
CA ILE A 178 -22.46 -3.34 22.74
C ILE A 178 -23.38 -2.47 21.89
N SER A 179 -23.36 -1.16 22.16
CA SER A 179 -24.08 -0.14 21.37
C SER A 179 -23.09 0.73 20.60
N LEU A 180 -23.46 1.17 19.39
CA LEU A 180 -22.61 1.94 18.49
C LEU A 180 -22.23 3.29 19.12
N LYS A 181 -23.20 4.02 19.69
CA LYS A 181 -22.95 5.32 20.33
C LYS A 181 -21.91 5.28 21.45
N GLN A 182 -21.74 4.14 22.12
CA GLN A 182 -20.79 3.95 23.22
C GLN A 182 -19.38 3.56 22.76
N GLN A 183 -19.20 3.27 21.47
CA GLN A 183 -17.88 2.91 20.93
C GLN A 183 -16.99 4.14 20.72
N SER A 184 -15.68 3.88 20.60
CA SER A 184 -14.69 4.92 20.32
C SER A 184 -14.97 5.60 18.98
N VAL A 185 -14.50 6.84 18.82
CA VAL A 185 -14.59 7.59 17.55
C VAL A 185 -13.97 6.77 16.41
N GLY A 186 -12.82 6.15 16.65
CA GLY A 186 -12.17 5.29 15.64
C GLY A 186 -12.97 4.05 15.24
N PHE A 187 -13.67 3.41 16.18
CA PHE A 187 -14.58 2.30 15.84
C PHE A 187 -15.72 2.79 14.95
N LYS A 188 -16.37 3.89 15.33
CA LYS A 188 -17.50 4.46 14.57
C LYS A 188 -17.06 4.83 13.17
N TRP A 189 -15.93 5.52 13.03
CA TRP A 189 -15.36 5.87 11.73
C TRP A 189 -15.16 4.63 10.87
N PHE A 190 -14.54 3.59 11.43
CA PHE A 190 -14.28 2.34 10.69
C PHE A 190 -15.58 1.61 10.31
N PHE A 191 -16.56 1.59 11.22
CA PHE A 191 -17.89 1.05 10.97
C PHE A 191 -18.59 1.79 9.82
N ASN A 192 -18.54 3.12 9.83
CA ASN A 192 -19.09 3.97 8.77
C ASN A 192 -18.39 3.70 7.43
N PHE A 193 -17.06 3.64 7.43
CA PHE A 193 -16.29 3.33 6.23
C PHE A 193 -16.65 1.96 5.64
N PHE A 194 -16.73 0.92 6.49
CA PHE A 194 -17.03 -0.44 6.04
C PHE A 194 -18.45 -0.57 5.47
N PHE A 195 -19.47 -0.16 6.22
CA PHE A 195 -20.87 -0.37 5.82
C PHE A 195 -21.39 0.71 4.86
N ASN A 196 -21.15 1.99 5.14
CA ASN A 196 -21.72 3.10 4.37
C ASN A 196 -20.91 3.50 3.14
N PHE A 197 -19.63 3.13 3.05
CA PHE A 197 -18.84 3.45 1.87
C PHE A 197 -18.56 2.23 0.99
N LEU A 198 -17.83 1.23 1.51
CA LEU A 198 -17.35 0.11 0.69
C LEU A 198 -18.47 -0.80 0.17
N HIS A 199 -19.56 -0.92 0.94
CA HIS A 199 -20.67 -1.81 0.60
C HIS A 199 -21.94 -1.09 0.15
N SER A 200 -21.96 0.24 0.21
CA SER A 200 -23.06 1.06 -0.31
C SER A 200 -22.80 1.58 -1.71
N ASN A 201 -21.53 1.78 -2.08
CA ASN A 201 -21.16 2.27 -3.39
C ASN A 201 -20.83 1.09 -4.30
N GLU A 202 -21.37 1.10 -5.51
CA GLU A 202 -20.82 0.29 -6.60
C GLU A 202 -19.46 0.87 -6.97
N LEU A 203 -18.41 0.22 -6.46
CA LEU A 203 -17.02 0.48 -6.80
C LEU A 203 -16.60 -0.55 -7.84
N ASN A 204 -16.14 -0.06 -8.99
CA ASN A 204 -15.72 -0.88 -10.11
C ASN A 204 -14.19 -0.83 -10.30
N PRO A 205 -13.59 -1.85 -10.93
CA PRO A 205 -12.21 -1.78 -11.37
C PRO A 205 -11.99 -0.52 -12.23
N GLY A 206 -10.94 0.24 -11.90
CA GLY A 206 -10.60 1.53 -12.51
C GLY A 206 -10.99 2.73 -11.65
N ASP A 207 -11.96 2.61 -10.73
CA ASP A 207 -12.44 3.74 -9.93
C ASP A 207 -11.34 4.34 -9.04
N ILE A 208 -11.44 5.66 -8.79
CA ILE A 208 -10.51 6.42 -7.95
C ILE A 208 -11.27 6.96 -6.75
N VAL A 209 -10.78 6.68 -5.55
CA VAL A 209 -11.33 7.20 -4.30
C VAL A 209 -10.35 8.18 -3.68
N LEU A 210 -10.80 9.42 -3.48
CA LEU A 210 -10.06 10.48 -2.82
C LEU A 210 -10.46 10.53 -1.34
N MET A 211 -9.50 10.56 -0.43
CA MET A 211 -9.72 10.68 1.01
C MET A 211 -8.85 11.78 1.60
N ASP A 212 -9.43 12.59 2.48
CA ASP A 212 -8.71 13.60 3.23
C ASP A 212 -8.50 13.13 4.67
N GLU A 213 -7.24 12.93 5.06
CA GLU A 213 -6.80 12.46 6.39
C GLU A 213 -7.71 11.38 7.02
N PRO A 214 -7.96 10.24 6.32
CA PRO A 214 -8.92 9.23 6.78
C PRO A 214 -8.55 8.59 8.13
N GLU A 215 -7.32 8.78 8.59
CA GLU A 215 -6.75 8.16 9.77
C GLU A 215 -6.78 9.05 11.03
N ILE A 216 -7.26 10.30 10.93
CA ILE A 216 -7.14 11.33 11.97
C ILE A 216 -7.70 10.89 13.33
N HIS A 217 -8.80 10.12 13.32
CA HIS A 217 -9.48 9.64 14.53
C HIS A 217 -9.00 8.28 15.04
N LEU A 218 -7.99 7.69 14.40
CA LEU A 218 -7.48 6.35 14.71
C LEU A 218 -6.25 6.39 15.61
N SER A 219 -6.10 5.34 16.43
CA SER A 219 -4.86 5.09 17.17
C SER A 219 -3.73 4.73 16.19
N ILE A 220 -2.46 4.86 16.61
CA ILE A 220 -1.30 4.50 15.77
C ILE A 220 -1.42 3.09 15.14
N PRO A 221 -1.82 2.02 15.88
CA PRO A 221 -2.10 0.73 15.28
C PRO A 221 -3.26 0.76 14.27
N GLY A 222 -4.38 1.41 14.61
CA GLY A 222 -5.54 1.53 13.72
C GLY A 222 -5.24 2.27 12.41
N ARG A 223 -4.33 3.26 12.43
CA ARG A 223 -3.86 3.95 11.22
C ARG A 223 -3.13 2.99 10.26
N ARG A 224 -2.25 2.13 10.78
CA ARG A 224 -1.58 1.11 9.99
C ARG A 224 -2.55 0.07 9.44
N ASP A 225 -3.47 -0.38 10.29
CA ASP A 225 -4.45 -1.39 9.89
C ASP A 225 -5.36 -0.84 8.78
N LEU A 226 -5.79 0.43 8.89
CA LEU A 226 -6.51 1.12 7.81
C LEU A 226 -5.67 1.20 6.52
N ARG A 227 -4.40 1.62 6.60
CA ARG A 227 -3.52 1.70 5.44
C ARG A 227 -3.40 0.35 4.72
N ASN A 228 -3.12 -0.70 5.48
CA ASN A 228 -2.99 -2.08 4.98
C ASN A 228 -4.30 -2.55 4.34
N PHE A 229 -5.44 -2.18 4.95
CA PHE A 229 -6.75 -2.49 4.43
C PHE A 229 -7.01 -1.86 3.07
N ILE A 230 -6.95 -0.52 2.98
CA ILE A 230 -7.29 0.19 1.75
C ILE A 230 -6.39 -0.25 0.61
N LYS A 231 -5.11 -0.53 0.89
CA LYS A 231 -4.15 -1.09 -0.05
C LYS A 231 -4.57 -2.47 -0.56
N LYS A 232 -4.91 -3.40 0.34
CA LYS A 232 -5.37 -4.74 -0.02
C LYS A 232 -6.70 -4.70 -0.77
N PHE A 233 -7.62 -3.85 -0.33
CA PHE A 233 -8.91 -3.64 -0.98
C PHE A 233 -8.73 -3.10 -2.41
N ALA A 234 -7.93 -2.06 -2.59
CA ALA A 234 -7.56 -1.51 -3.91
C ALA A 234 -7.03 -2.59 -4.85
N ARG A 235 -6.03 -3.36 -4.40
CA ARG A 235 -5.41 -4.42 -5.21
C ARG A 235 -6.40 -5.51 -5.62
N ASN A 236 -7.31 -5.90 -4.72
CA ASN A 236 -8.25 -6.98 -4.97
C ASN A 236 -9.43 -6.57 -5.87
N HIS A 237 -9.76 -5.28 -5.92
CA HIS A 237 -10.92 -4.78 -6.67
C HIS A 237 -10.52 -3.89 -7.85
N GLY A 238 -9.23 -3.68 -8.09
CA GLY A 238 -8.73 -2.82 -9.17
C GLY A 238 -9.03 -1.33 -8.97
N ILE A 239 -9.14 -0.87 -7.72
CA ILE A 239 -9.48 0.52 -7.36
C ILE A 239 -8.20 1.25 -6.96
N THR A 240 -8.15 2.56 -7.16
CA THR A 240 -7.08 3.43 -6.67
C THR A 240 -7.56 4.30 -5.51
N PHE A 241 -6.90 4.24 -4.34
CA PHE A 241 -7.10 5.24 -3.29
C PHE A 241 -6.00 6.31 -3.38
N ILE A 242 -6.39 7.57 -3.30
CA ILE A 242 -5.49 8.72 -3.14
C ILE A 242 -5.84 9.38 -1.82
N THR A 243 -4.87 9.42 -0.92
CA THR A 243 -5.07 9.92 0.46
C THR A 243 -4.08 11.04 0.76
N THR A 244 -4.54 12.12 1.38
CA THR A 244 -3.67 13.11 2.04
C THR A 244 -3.46 12.74 3.50
N THR A 245 -2.30 13.09 4.04
CA THR A 245 -1.99 12.88 5.46
C THR A 245 -0.86 13.79 5.90
N HIS A 246 -0.99 14.41 7.07
CA HIS A 246 0.14 15.00 7.80
C HIS A 246 0.77 14.03 8.81
N ASN A 247 0.34 12.76 8.83
CA ASN A 247 0.66 11.79 9.87
C ASN A 247 1.68 10.72 9.40
N PRO A 248 2.90 10.73 9.96
CA PRO A 248 3.92 9.74 9.60
C PRO A 248 3.49 8.28 9.86
N SER A 249 2.62 8.04 10.83
CA SER A 249 2.17 6.67 11.15
C SER A 249 1.24 6.05 10.11
N PHE A 250 0.78 6.83 9.12
CA PHE A 250 0.03 6.36 7.95
C PHE A 250 0.92 6.05 6.74
N ILE A 251 2.22 6.31 6.87
CA ILE A 251 3.24 6.07 5.86
C ILE A 251 3.96 4.75 6.15
N ASP A 252 4.41 4.07 5.09
CA ASP A 252 5.17 2.83 5.18
C ASP A 252 6.42 2.91 4.29
N VAL A 253 7.57 2.84 4.96
CA VAL A 253 8.90 2.92 4.36
C VAL A 253 9.21 1.77 3.41
N ASP A 254 8.51 0.63 3.51
CA ASP A 254 8.66 -0.47 2.55
C ASP A 254 7.91 -0.20 1.23
N TYR A 255 7.19 0.92 1.12
CA TYR A 255 6.42 1.34 -0.05
C TYR A 255 6.61 2.81 -0.42
N LEU A 256 7.86 3.25 -0.57
CA LEU A 256 8.20 4.61 -1.02
C LEU A 256 7.56 4.97 -2.37
N ASP A 257 7.33 3.99 -3.24
CA ASP A 257 6.67 4.15 -4.54
C ASP A 257 5.23 4.69 -4.47
N GLU A 258 4.58 4.55 -3.30
CA GLU A 258 3.21 5.01 -3.05
C GLU A 258 3.14 6.44 -2.51
N LEU A 259 4.27 7.01 -2.11
CA LEU A 259 4.33 8.33 -1.48
C LEU A 259 4.48 9.44 -2.51
N ARG A 260 3.93 10.61 -2.19
CA ARG A 260 4.07 11.83 -2.98
C ARG A 260 4.21 12.98 -1.99
N ILE A 261 5.37 13.64 -1.96
CA ILE A 261 5.60 14.78 -1.06
C ILE A 261 5.24 16.04 -1.82
N VAL A 262 4.32 16.84 -1.28
CA VAL A 262 3.94 18.13 -1.84
C VAL A 262 4.67 19.21 -1.05
N ARG A 263 5.52 20.00 -1.72
CA ARG A 263 6.31 21.06 -1.08
C ARG A 263 6.33 22.33 -1.92
N PHE A 264 6.68 23.44 -1.28
CA PHE A 264 6.96 24.66 -2.03
C PHE A 264 8.25 24.50 -2.82
N LYS A 265 8.31 25.10 -4.01
CA LYS A 265 9.56 25.18 -4.77
C LYS A 265 10.62 25.99 -4.01
N LYS A 266 11.90 25.80 -4.34
CA LYS A 266 13.04 26.54 -3.74
C LYS A 266 12.84 28.07 -3.77
N ASP A 267 12.26 28.59 -4.86
CA ASP A 267 11.94 30.02 -5.05
C ASP A 267 10.67 30.49 -4.32
N LYS A 268 9.96 29.57 -3.65
CA LYS A 268 8.68 29.74 -2.94
C LYS A 268 7.52 30.17 -3.83
N ILE A 269 7.63 30.03 -5.16
CA ILE A 269 6.58 30.36 -6.12
C ILE A 269 5.94 29.08 -6.65
N GLY A 270 4.82 28.70 -6.03
CA GLY A 270 4.07 27.50 -6.36
C GLY A 270 4.57 26.25 -5.63
N VAL A 271 4.00 25.11 -6.01
CA VAL A 271 4.30 23.80 -5.40
C VAL A 271 4.94 22.86 -6.41
N GLU A 272 5.71 21.91 -5.90
CA GLU A 272 6.21 20.76 -6.64
C GLU A 272 5.85 19.46 -5.92
N ILE A 273 5.78 18.38 -6.69
CA ILE A 273 5.55 17.04 -6.17
C ILE A 273 6.86 16.28 -6.29
N GLN A 274 7.43 15.90 -5.15
CA GLN A 274 8.61 15.07 -5.09
C GLN A 274 8.22 13.59 -5.02
N ASN A 275 8.75 12.84 -5.99
CA ASN A 275 8.56 11.39 -6.15
C ASN A 275 9.88 10.61 -6.07
N ASP A 276 11.01 11.31 -5.97
CA ASP A 276 12.31 10.70 -5.70
C ASP A 276 12.48 10.62 -4.17
N PHE A 277 12.45 9.40 -3.66
CA PHE A 277 12.61 9.11 -2.23
C PHE A 277 14.04 8.76 -1.84
N SER A 278 14.99 9.08 -2.71
CA SER A 278 16.39 9.07 -2.32
C SER A 278 16.56 10.03 -1.16
N ALA A 279 16.96 9.49 -0.02
CA ALA A 279 17.21 10.22 1.20
C ALA A 279 18.20 11.36 0.90
N ILE A 280 19.25 11.11 0.10
CA ILE A 280 20.29 12.11 -0.25
C ILE A 280 20.26 12.44 -1.75
N GLY A 281 19.42 13.41 -2.15
CA GLY A 281 19.39 13.94 -3.54
C GLY A 281 20.57 14.84 -3.89
N GLU A 282 20.82 15.07 -5.19
CA GLU A 282 21.99 15.83 -5.70
C GLU A 282 22.06 17.30 -5.23
N ASP A 283 20.96 17.86 -4.72
CA ASP A 283 20.81 19.32 -4.70
C ASP A 283 20.31 19.94 -3.38
N GLU A 284 20.06 19.15 -2.33
CA GLU A 284 19.41 19.68 -1.12
C GLU A 284 19.73 18.89 0.16
N VAL A 285 20.34 19.58 1.13
CA VAL A 285 20.38 19.18 2.55
C VAL A 285 18.95 19.15 3.15
N ASP A 286 17.99 19.81 2.50
CA ASP A 286 16.60 19.91 2.94
C ASP A 286 15.75 18.70 2.54
N THR A 287 16.05 17.99 1.44
CA THR A 287 15.28 16.80 1.03
C THR A 287 15.39 15.66 2.03
N LEU A 288 16.61 15.42 2.57
CA LEU A 288 16.82 14.48 3.66
C LEU A 288 15.92 14.85 4.84
N ASN A 289 15.98 16.11 5.28
CA ASN A 289 15.20 16.62 6.39
C ASN A 289 13.70 16.55 6.09
N GLU A 290 13.23 16.83 4.89
CA GLU A 290 11.81 16.77 4.53
C GLU A 290 11.29 15.34 4.46
N ILE A 291 12.03 14.42 3.86
CA ILE A 291 11.71 12.99 3.85
C ILE A 291 11.69 12.48 5.31
N VAL A 292 12.73 12.77 6.08
CA VAL A 292 12.85 12.46 7.50
C VAL A 292 11.76 13.09 8.37
N ASN A 293 11.43 14.36 8.16
CA ASN A 293 10.48 15.14 8.95
C ASN A 293 9.05 14.76 8.56
N SER A 294 8.81 14.41 7.29
CA SER A 294 7.56 13.79 6.81
C SER A 294 7.39 12.37 7.36
N PHE A 295 8.50 11.65 7.56
CA PHE A 295 8.57 10.43 8.36
C PHE A 295 8.53 10.69 9.88
N GLY A 296 8.52 11.94 10.32
CA GLY A 296 8.30 12.39 11.70
C GLY A 296 9.36 12.03 12.74
N VAL A 297 10.41 11.27 12.41
CA VAL A 297 11.19 10.56 13.45
C VAL A 297 12.65 10.40 13.07
N LEU A 298 13.43 11.49 13.02
CA LEU A 298 14.89 11.34 13.16
C LEU A 298 15.40 11.28 14.60
N HIS A 299 14.57 11.54 15.60
CA HIS A 299 14.94 11.31 17.00
C HIS A 299 13.84 10.53 17.75
N ARG A 300 13.79 9.20 17.52
CA ARG A 300 13.95 8.09 18.51
C ARG A 300 13.40 6.72 18.06
N ASP A 301 12.53 6.61 17.03
CA ASP A 301 11.67 5.41 16.82
C ASP A 301 11.40 4.91 15.36
N ILE A 302 12.10 5.37 14.30
CA ILE A 302 12.00 4.90 12.87
C ILE A 302 10.56 4.52 12.42
N ILE A 303 9.58 5.28 12.88
CA ILE A 303 8.15 5.14 12.57
C ILE A 303 7.52 3.80 12.95
N THR A 304 7.80 3.26 14.15
CA THR A 304 6.80 2.68 15.11
C THR A 304 7.22 1.42 15.86
N ASN A 305 8.33 0.81 15.49
CA ASN A 305 8.98 -0.21 16.31
C ASN A 305 10.35 0.36 16.71
N PRO A 306 10.61 0.70 17.99
CA PRO A 306 11.89 1.23 18.43
C PRO A 306 13.08 0.28 18.15
N ASN A 307 12.80 -0.97 17.77
CA ASN A 307 13.80 -1.97 17.39
C ASN A 307 14.16 -1.97 15.89
N ASN A 308 13.44 -1.23 15.03
CA ASN A 308 13.79 -1.17 13.61
C ASN A 308 15.11 -0.42 13.43
N ARG A 309 16.01 -0.97 12.63
CA ARG A 309 17.29 -0.34 12.28
C ARG A 309 17.27 0.07 10.81
N VAL A 310 17.63 1.33 10.53
CA VAL A 310 17.74 1.84 9.17
C VAL A 310 19.08 1.41 8.57
N ILE A 311 19.01 0.89 7.34
CA ILE A 311 20.16 0.62 6.49
C ILE A 311 19.98 1.45 5.22
N PHE A 312 20.89 2.39 5.00
CA PHE A 312 20.99 3.15 3.78
C PHE A 312 21.53 2.26 2.66
N VAL A 313 20.99 2.45 1.46
CA VAL A 313 21.41 1.74 0.25
C VAL A 313 21.66 2.76 -0.85
N GLU A 314 22.46 2.42 -1.84
CA GLU A 314 22.89 3.38 -2.85
C GLU A 314 21.70 3.90 -3.66
N GLY A 315 20.92 3.01 -4.26
CA GLY A 315 19.86 3.36 -5.21
C GLY A 315 18.46 2.90 -4.81
N LEU A 316 17.48 3.47 -5.52
CA LEU A 316 16.07 3.04 -5.41
C LEU A 316 15.87 1.58 -5.82
N ILE A 317 16.72 1.06 -6.71
CA ILE A 317 16.68 -0.32 -7.19
C ILE A 317 17.10 -1.29 -6.09
N ASP A 318 18.22 -1.02 -5.41
CA ASP A 318 18.70 -1.80 -4.26
C ASP A 318 17.64 -1.83 -3.16
N TYR A 319 17.06 -0.66 -2.85
CA TYR A 319 15.93 -0.53 -1.95
C TYR A 319 14.79 -1.45 -2.37
N ASN A 320 14.42 -1.47 -3.66
CA ASN A 320 13.34 -2.30 -4.16
C ASN A 320 13.64 -3.79 -4.03
N TYR A 321 14.85 -4.25 -4.40
CA TYR A 321 15.24 -5.66 -4.29
C TYR A 321 15.31 -6.12 -2.83
N LEU A 322 16.03 -5.40 -1.99
CA LEU A 322 16.19 -5.76 -0.58
C LEU A 322 14.85 -5.77 0.16
N THR A 323 13.98 -4.78 -0.11
CA THR A 323 12.62 -4.76 0.46
C THR A 323 11.76 -5.89 -0.09
N ALA A 324 11.90 -6.26 -1.38
CA ALA A 324 11.18 -7.39 -1.96
C ALA A 324 11.51 -8.70 -1.24
N PHE A 325 12.81 -9.00 -1.11
CA PHE A 325 13.27 -10.23 -0.49
C PHE A 325 13.06 -10.25 1.02
N LYS A 326 13.14 -9.10 1.71
CA LYS A 326 12.69 -8.95 3.10
C LYS A 326 11.25 -9.43 3.24
N LYS A 327 10.32 -8.91 2.43
CA LYS A 327 8.90 -9.26 2.49
C LYS A 327 8.66 -10.73 2.16
N LEU A 328 9.41 -11.28 1.20
CA LEU A 328 9.35 -12.70 0.86
C LEU A 328 9.76 -13.58 2.05
N LYS A 329 10.89 -13.27 2.69
CA LYS A 329 11.41 -13.99 3.86
C LYS A 329 10.46 -13.86 5.06
N GLU A 330 9.99 -12.66 5.38
CA GLU A 330 9.04 -12.43 6.48
C GLU A 330 7.74 -13.24 6.31
N THR A 331 7.25 -13.34 5.07
CA THR A 331 6.05 -14.11 4.75
C THR A 331 6.29 -15.62 4.85
N LYS A 332 7.41 -16.11 4.31
CA LYS A 332 7.77 -17.54 4.34
C LYS A 332 8.06 -18.05 5.75
N GLU A 333 8.76 -17.25 6.55
CA GLU A 333 9.15 -17.61 7.92
C GLU A 333 8.12 -17.19 8.98
N ASN A 334 7.10 -16.42 8.60
CA ASN A 334 6.14 -15.80 9.51
C ASN A 334 6.82 -15.05 10.67
N LYS A 335 7.92 -14.35 10.35
CA LYS A 335 8.79 -13.66 11.32
C LYS A 335 9.18 -12.30 10.78
N LYS A 336 9.00 -11.25 11.57
CA LYS A 336 9.40 -9.89 11.20
C LYS A 336 10.91 -9.72 11.20
N ILE A 337 11.42 -8.94 10.24
CA ILE A 337 12.80 -8.51 10.14
C ILE A 337 12.83 -7.02 10.51
N ASN A 338 13.51 -6.70 11.61
CA ASN A 338 13.59 -5.34 12.15
C ASN A 338 14.61 -4.46 11.41
N VAL A 339 14.60 -4.52 10.08
CA VAL A 339 15.47 -3.75 9.20
C VAL A 339 14.59 -2.96 8.22
N VAL A 340 14.96 -1.70 7.99
CA VAL A 340 14.33 -0.81 7.02
C VAL A 340 15.40 -0.31 6.07
N PHE A 341 15.13 -0.34 4.77
CA PHE A 341 16.04 0.17 3.75
C PHE A 341 15.63 1.58 3.31
N LEU A 342 16.60 2.49 3.15
CA LEU A 342 16.37 3.83 2.59
C LEU A 342 17.41 4.14 1.51
N PRO A 343 17.01 4.46 0.27
CA PRO A 343 17.96 4.78 -0.80
C PRO A 343 18.63 6.15 -0.57
N ILE A 344 19.85 6.37 -1.07
CA ILE A 344 20.59 7.63 -0.90
C ILE A 344 21.09 8.28 -2.21
N HIS A 345 20.55 7.91 -3.37
CA HIS A 345 20.95 8.45 -4.69
C HIS A 345 22.44 8.27 -5.04
N GLY A 346 23.00 7.10 -4.76
CA GLY A 346 24.41 6.76 -4.97
C GLY A 346 25.35 7.41 -3.96
N LEU A 347 26.65 7.17 -4.12
CA LEU A 347 27.70 7.62 -3.20
C LEU A 347 28.32 8.99 -3.57
N GLY A 348 27.77 9.67 -4.59
CA GLY A 348 28.26 10.93 -5.14
C GLY A 348 29.26 10.72 -6.29
N LYS A 349 29.17 11.55 -7.34
CA LYS A 349 29.97 11.39 -8.57
C LYS A 349 31.41 11.87 -8.43
N ASP A 350 31.67 12.76 -7.47
CA ASP A 350 32.99 13.30 -7.17
C ASP A 350 33.25 13.41 -5.65
N ASN A 351 34.48 13.73 -5.27
CA ASN A 351 34.86 13.78 -3.85
C ASN A 351 34.09 14.85 -3.05
N ALA A 352 33.63 15.93 -3.69
CA ALA A 352 32.87 16.97 -3.01
C ALA A 352 31.46 16.47 -2.65
N GLU A 353 30.77 15.84 -3.61
CA GLU A 353 29.47 15.23 -3.38
C GLU A 353 29.54 14.11 -2.35
N MET A 354 30.52 13.21 -2.47
CA MET A 354 30.72 12.13 -1.49
C MET A 354 30.91 12.66 -0.07
N ASN A 355 31.75 13.69 0.09
CA ASN A 355 31.95 14.32 1.39
C ASN A 355 30.68 15.02 1.92
N ASN A 356 29.83 15.53 1.04
CA ASN A 356 28.52 16.07 1.43
C ASN A 356 27.60 14.95 1.94
N LYS A 357 27.52 13.82 1.23
CA LYS A 357 26.73 12.65 1.66
C LYS A 357 27.19 12.10 3.01
N LEU A 358 28.50 11.98 3.21
CA LEU A 358 29.06 11.55 4.49
C LEU A 358 28.66 12.51 5.63
N LYS A 359 28.76 13.83 5.43
CA LYS A 359 28.34 14.82 6.42
C LYS A 359 26.84 14.71 6.76
N GLN A 360 26.02 14.43 5.75
CA GLN A 360 24.59 14.26 5.91
C GLN A 360 24.25 12.97 6.69
N LEU A 361 24.87 11.84 6.35
CA LEU A 361 24.68 10.56 7.06
C LEU A 361 25.09 10.62 8.53
N VAL A 362 26.10 11.43 8.88
CA VAL A 362 26.57 11.61 10.26
C VAL A 362 25.58 12.38 11.16
N GLN A 363 24.57 13.03 10.56
CA GLN A 363 23.48 13.66 11.31
C GLN A 363 22.55 12.63 11.96
N PHE A 364 22.56 11.39 11.46
CA PHE A 364 21.83 10.28 12.05
C PHE A 364 22.55 9.80 13.33
N ARG A 365 21.80 9.26 14.29
CA ARG A 365 22.36 8.77 15.56
C ARG A 365 23.42 7.69 15.30
N GLU A 366 23.10 6.76 14.41
CA GLU A 366 23.95 5.69 13.93
C GLU A 366 23.47 5.33 12.52
N ALA A 367 24.23 5.71 11.51
CA ALA A 367 23.92 5.39 10.11
C ALA A 367 24.63 4.11 9.72
N ILE A 368 23.88 3.13 9.21
CA ILE A 368 24.46 2.01 8.48
C ILE A 368 24.23 2.25 7.00
N ILE A 369 25.26 2.09 6.18
CA ILE A 369 25.12 2.06 4.73
C ILE A 369 25.64 0.73 4.18
N LEU A 370 24.85 0.12 3.30
CA LEU A 370 25.23 -1.02 2.48
C LEU A 370 25.65 -0.50 1.11
N THR A 371 26.84 -0.87 0.69
CA THR A 371 27.41 -0.50 -0.61
C THR A 371 27.78 -1.74 -1.41
N ASP A 372 27.92 -1.53 -2.71
CA ASP A 372 28.58 -2.47 -3.60
C ASP A 372 30.08 -2.60 -3.26
N SER A 373 30.79 -3.43 -4.01
CA SER A 373 32.19 -3.80 -3.73
C SER A 373 33.21 -3.17 -4.69
N ASP A 374 32.85 -2.09 -5.37
CA ASP A 374 33.68 -1.41 -6.38
C ASP A 374 34.68 -0.39 -5.75
N ASP A 375 35.47 0.27 -6.62
CA ASP A 375 36.55 1.17 -6.20
C ASP A 375 36.05 2.44 -5.50
N ARG A 376 34.88 2.96 -5.91
CA ARG A 376 34.30 4.20 -5.36
C ARG A 376 33.80 4.00 -3.93
N GLU A 377 33.30 2.81 -3.65
CA GLU A 377 32.75 2.31 -2.41
C GLU A 377 33.91 2.09 -1.43
N THR A 378 35.04 1.59 -1.95
CA THR A 378 36.28 1.49 -1.18
C THR A 378 36.82 2.87 -0.78
N LEU A 379 36.72 3.87 -1.67
CA LEU A 379 37.05 5.27 -1.32
C LEU A 379 36.07 5.84 -0.30
N PHE A 380 34.77 5.58 -0.45
CA PHE A 380 33.73 6.01 0.48
C PHE A 380 33.96 5.46 1.88
N LYS A 381 34.27 4.16 2.00
CA LYS A 381 34.60 3.50 3.27
C LYS A 381 35.86 4.07 3.91
N LYS A 382 36.92 4.30 3.13
CA LYS A 382 38.13 4.96 3.66
C LYS A 382 37.85 6.38 4.14
N ALA A 383 37.01 7.12 3.42
CA ALA A 383 36.62 8.48 3.79
C ALA A 383 35.78 8.51 5.09
N SER A 384 34.84 7.58 5.27
CA SER A 384 34.08 7.47 6.51
C SER A 384 34.95 7.10 7.72
N GLU A 385 36.01 6.33 7.52
CA GLU A 385 36.94 5.93 8.59
C GLU A 385 37.99 7.00 8.93
N SER A 386 38.18 8.01 8.07
CA SER A 386 39.23 9.02 8.21
C SER A 386 38.98 10.06 9.31
N ASN A 387 37.73 10.21 9.75
CA ASN A 387 37.30 11.18 10.76
C ASN A 387 36.72 10.44 11.97
N SER A 388 37.18 10.78 13.19
CA SER A 388 36.75 10.11 14.42
C SER A 388 35.24 10.17 14.65
N LEU A 389 34.59 11.29 14.36
CA LEU A 389 33.13 11.44 14.47
C LEU A 389 32.39 10.57 13.45
N MET A 390 32.91 10.46 12.23
CA MET A 390 32.32 9.62 11.19
C MET A 390 32.49 8.15 11.53
N LYS A 391 33.67 7.74 11.97
CA LYS A 391 33.97 6.37 12.38
C LYS A 391 33.09 5.90 13.54
N GLU A 392 32.71 6.80 14.44
CA GLU A 392 31.83 6.50 15.57
C GLU A 392 30.36 6.38 15.15
N LYS A 393 29.90 7.19 14.18
CA LYS A 393 28.47 7.31 13.84
C LYS A 393 28.04 6.63 12.54
N LEU A 394 28.98 6.30 11.67
CA LEU A 394 28.71 5.76 10.34
C LEU A 394 29.42 4.41 10.17
N ILE A 395 28.63 3.40 9.85
CA ILE A 395 29.11 2.06 9.55
C ILE A 395 28.87 1.78 8.07
N VAL A 396 29.95 1.52 7.33
CA VAL A 396 29.91 1.23 5.89
C VAL A 396 30.19 -0.25 5.66
N PHE A 397 29.19 -0.98 5.19
CA PHE A 397 29.28 -2.40 4.84
C PHE A 397 29.35 -2.57 3.34
N GLN A 398 30.29 -3.37 2.89
CA GLN A 398 30.34 -3.82 1.50
C GLN A 398 29.70 -5.21 1.38
N LEU A 399 28.97 -5.46 0.30
CA LEU A 399 28.30 -6.76 0.06
C LEU A 399 29.21 -7.98 0.26
N LYS A 400 30.48 -7.88 -0.16
CA LYS A 400 31.48 -8.95 -0.01
C LYS A 400 31.75 -9.39 1.43
N GLU A 401 31.37 -8.57 2.42
CA GLU A 401 31.50 -8.89 3.85
C GLU A 401 30.48 -9.95 4.30
N ALA A 402 29.33 -10.04 3.63
CA ALA A 402 28.33 -11.09 3.84
C ALA A 402 28.68 -12.38 3.07
N ASP A 403 29.18 -12.25 1.84
CA ASP A 403 29.69 -13.34 1.01
C ASP A 403 30.66 -12.80 -0.04
N GLN A 404 31.86 -13.37 -0.16
CA GLN A 404 32.87 -12.91 -1.12
C GLN A 404 32.43 -12.91 -2.59
N SER A 405 31.39 -13.69 -2.93
CA SER A 405 30.80 -13.72 -4.27
C SER A 405 29.87 -12.54 -4.56
N PHE A 406 29.38 -11.82 -3.54
CA PHE A 406 28.47 -10.70 -3.71
C PHE A 406 29.25 -9.43 -4.07
N LYS A 407 29.02 -8.93 -5.28
CA LYS A 407 29.71 -7.74 -5.82
C LYS A 407 28.80 -6.51 -5.83
N GLU A 408 27.69 -6.65 -6.55
CA GLU A 408 26.58 -5.70 -6.67
C GLU A 408 25.27 -6.40 -6.27
N ILE A 409 24.21 -5.67 -5.95
CA ILE A 409 22.93 -6.30 -5.54
C ILE A 409 22.39 -7.23 -6.64
N GLU A 410 22.53 -6.86 -7.90
CA GLU A 410 22.13 -7.66 -9.06
C GLU A 410 22.90 -8.99 -9.15
N SER A 411 24.09 -9.07 -8.56
CA SER A 411 24.89 -10.31 -8.57
C SER A 411 24.27 -11.43 -7.74
N LEU A 412 23.36 -11.10 -6.80
CA LEU A 412 22.67 -12.07 -5.95
C LEU A 412 21.62 -12.90 -6.71
N PHE A 413 21.17 -12.45 -7.89
CA PHE A 413 20.27 -13.24 -8.74
C PHE A 413 21.02 -14.41 -9.40
N SER A 414 20.38 -15.56 -9.50
CA SER A 414 20.84 -16.69 -10.32
C SER A 414 20.90 -16.28 -11.81
N ASP A 415 21.66 -17.02 -12.61
CA ASP A 415 21.75 -16.73 -14.06
C ASP A 415 20.39 -16.89 -14.76
N ASN A 416 19.56 -17.84 -14.30
CA ASN A 416 18.21 -18.04 -14.84
C ASN A 416 17.27 -16.88 -14.46
N ASP A 417 17.23 -16.46 -13.19
CA ASP A 417 16.45 -15.28 -12.80
C ASP A 417 16.97 -14.00 -13.48
N LYS A 418 18.28 -13.88 -13.72
CA LYS A 418 18.85 -12.76 -14.50
C LYS A 418 18.32 -12.71 -15.93
N GLU A 419 18.15 -13.85 -16.59
CA GLU A 419 17.57 -13.88 -17.94
C GLU A 419 16.05 -13.62 -17.90
N ILE A 420 15.31 -14.15 -16.92
CA ILE A 420 13.87 -13.88 -16.76
C ILE A 420 13.60 -12.40 -16.51
N TYR A 421 14.40 -11.76 -15.65
CA TYR A 421 14.24 -10.37 -15.25
C TYR A 421 15.23 -9.43 -15.94
N LYS A 422 15.75 -9.84 -17.11
CA LYS A 422 16.80 -9.14 -17.85
C LYS A 422 16.47 -7.67 -18.12
N GLU A 423 15.25 -7.38 -18.54
CA GLU A 423 14.82 -6.01 -18.82
C GLU A 423 14.86 -5.13 -17.55
N MET A 424 14.47 -5.68 -16.40
CA MET A 424 14.52 -4.98 -15.12
C MET A 424 15.96 -4.69 -14.68
N ILE A 425 16.81 -5.72 -14.77
CA ILE A 425 18.19 -5.72 -14.28
C ILE A 425 19.10 -4.89 -15.20
N GLN A 426 19.10 -5.15 -16.50
CA GLN A 426 19.98 -4.48 -17.46
C GLN A 426 19.61 -3.01 -17.67
N ASN A 427 18.33 -2.67 -17.71
CA ASN A 427 17.89 -1.28 -17.93
C ASN A 427 17.87 -0.45 -16.65
N LYS A 428 18.21 -1.03 -15.49
CA LYS A 428 18.14 -0.39 -14.18
C LYS A 428 16.81 0.37 -14.00
N SER A 429 15.70 -0.32 -14.27
CA SER A 429 14.37 0.31 -14.32
C SER A 429 13.74 0.40 -12.92
N GLY A 430 13.60 1.63 -12.41
CA GLY A 430 12.94 1.91 -11.13
C GLY A 430 11.47 1.48 -11.08
N SER A 431 10.74 1.58 -12.21
CA SER A 431 9.34 1.16 -12.28
C SER A 431 9.19 -0.36 -12.28
N LEU A 432 10.04 -1.08 -13.03
CA LEU A 432 10.03 -2.54 -13.07
C LEU A 432 10.48 -3.14 -11.73
N SER A 433 11.50 -2.58 -11.08
CA SER A 433 11.95 -3.03 -9.76
C SER A 433 10.89 -2.77 -8.66
N SER A 434 10.17 -1.64 -8.73
CA SER A 434 9.02 -1.39 -7.85
C SER A 434 7.87 -2.40 -8.09
N LEU A 435 7.57 -2.68 -9.36
CA LEU A 435 6.56 -3.69 -9.72
C LEU A 435 6.96 -5.09 -9.22
N PHE A 436 8.24 -5.44 -9.32
CA PHE A 436 8.82 -6.67 -8.79
C PHE A 436 8.63 -6.75 -7.27
N LYS A 437 9.05 -5.73 -6.51
CA LYS A 437 8.86 -5.62 -5.05
C LYS A 437 7.40 -5.78 -4.64
N ASN A 438 6.49 -5.14 -5.37
CA ASN A 438 5.06 -5.15 -5.03
C ASN A 438 4.37 -6.48 -5.30
N ASN A 439 4.95 -7.33 -6.15
CA ASN A 439 4.41 -8.62 -6.56
C ASN A 439 5.28 -9.82 -6.18
N ILE A 440 6.31 -9.64 -5.35
CA ILE A 440 7.29 -10.68 -5.00
C ILE A 440 6.64 -12.00 -4.53
N LEU A 441 5.55 -11.95 -3.77
CA LEU A 441 4.84 -13.14 -3.27
C LEU A 441 4.10 -13.94 -4.35
N LYS A 442 3.96 -13.38 -5.56
CA LYS A 442 3.34 -14.03 -6.72
C LYS A 442 4.37 -14.50 -7.75
N ARG A 443 5.66 -14.28 -7.49
CA ARG A 443 6.74 -14.64 -8.39
C ARG A 443 7.30 -16.00 -7.99
N GLU A 444 7.63 -16.79 -9.00
CA GLU A 444 8.51 -17.95 -8.84
C GLU A 444 9.94 -17.47 -9.06
N LEU A 445 10.84 -17.88 -8.17
CA LEU A 445 12.25 -17.49 -8.13
C LEU A 445 13.08 -18.72 -7.84
N ASP A 446 14.29 -18.76 -8.37
CA ASP A 446 15.22 -19.84 -8.10
C ASP A 446 15.61 -19.87 -6.61
N GLU A 447 15.81 -21.09 -6.09
CA GLU A 447 16.29 -21.29 -4.72
C GLU A 447 17.62 -20.58 -4.47
N GLN A 448 18.52 -20.54 -5.47
CA GLN A 448 19.80 -19.85 -5.37
C GLN A 448 19.61 -18.35 -5.12
N THR A 449 18.75 -17.68 -5.88
CA THR A 449 18.42 -16.26 -5.68
C THR A 449 17.86 -16.04 -4.27
N ILE A 450 16.88 -16.85 -3.86
CA ILE A 450 16.27 -16.75 -2.53
C ILE A 450 17.34 -16.92 -1.43
N ASN A 451 18.21 -17.92 -1.55
CA ASN A 451 19.26 -18.20 -0.57
C ASN A 451 20.30 -17.07 -0.49
N ASN A 452 20.70 -16.51 -1.63
CA ASN A 452 21.64 -15.39 -1.67
C ASN A 452 21.09 -14.16 -0.93
N PHE A 453 19.86 -13.76 -1.24
CA PHE A 453 19.22 -12.63 -0.55
C PHE A 453 18.93 -12.93 0.92
N ASN A 454 18.51 -14.15 1.27
CA ASN A 454 18.32 -14.55 2.66
C ASN A 454 19.63 -14.46 3.45
N LYS A 455 20.74 -14.94 2.89
CA LYS A 455 22.06 -14.86 3.51
C LYS A 455 22.46 -13.42 3.82
N LEU A 456 22.24 -12.51 2.89
CA LEU A 456 22.49 -11.07 3.11
C LEU A 456 21.57 -10.53 4.22
N LEU A 457 20.27 -10.80 4.17
CA LEU A 457 19.31 -10.33 5.17
C LEU A 457 19.60 -10.86 6.59
N ASP A 458 20.02 -12.12 6.70
CA ASP A 458 20.41 -12.74 7.96
C ASP A 458 21.67 -12.06 8.52
N TYR A 459 22.68 -11.81 7.68
CA TYR A 459 23.88 -11.07 8.07
C TYR A 459 23.56 -9.67 8.59
N LEU A 460 22.73 -8.91 7.85
CA LEU A 460 22.31 -7.57 8.27
C LEU A 460 21.50 -7.61 9.58
N SER A 461 20.67 -8.63 9.78
CA SER A 461 19.88 -8.79 11.00
C SER A 461 20.73 -9.15 12.22
N ASP A 462 21.72 -10.03 12.06
CA ASP A 462 22.62 -10.43 13.14
C ASP A 462 23.49 -9.27 13.61
N MET A 463 23.96 -8.46 12.68
CA MET A 463 24.74 -7.26 12.95
C MET A 463 23.94 -6.24 13.80
N VAL A 464 22.68 -6.02 13.45
CA VAL A 464 21.74 -5.20 14.23
C VAL A 464 21.59 -5.71 15.67
N LEU A 465 21.64 -7.03 15.88
CA LEU A 465 21.52 -7.65 17.21
C LEU A 465 22.82 -7.55 18.03
N THR A 466 23.99 -7.60 17.40
CA THR A 466 25.28 -7.47 18.10
C THR A 466 25.51 -6.07 18.65
N ASP A 467 25.13 -5.02 17.90
CA ASP A 467 25.27 -3.63 18.35
C ASP A 467 24.36 -3.32 19.56
N ASN A 468 23.13 -3.86 19.56
CA ASN A 468 22.20 -3.73 20.69
C ASN A 468 22.73 -4.37 21.99
N LYS A 469 23.51 -5.45 21.91
CA LYS A 469 24.13 -6.09 23.09
C LYS A 469 25.28 -5.28 23.66
N ASN A 470 26.03 -4.56 22.83
CA ASN A 470 27.13 -3.72 23.28
C ASN A 470 26.60 -2.42 23.93
N ASN A 471 25.58 -1.79 23.34
CA ASN A 471 24.94 -0.59 23.88
C ASN A 471 24.21 -0.83 25.23
N ASN A 472 23.64 -2.02 25.44
CA ASN A 472 23.00 -2.37 26.72
C ASN A 472 24.00 -2.65 27.86
N LYS A 473 25.27 -2.99 27.55
CA LYS A 473 26.32 -3.15 28.57
C LYS A 473 26.85 -1.80 29.07
N GLU A 474 26.88 -0.79 28.21
CA GLU A 474 27.34 0.56 28.60
C GLU A 474 26.30 1.29 29.48
N ASN A 475 25.01 1.09 29.22
CA ASN A 475 23.91 1.66 30.03
C ASN A 475 23.67 0.95 31.38
N GLN A 476 24.35 -0.17 31.66
CA GLN A 476 24.33 -0.81 32.99
C GLN A 476 25.55 -0.44 33.85
N ASN A 477 26.55 0.19 33.25
CA ASN A 477 27.78 0.65 33.91
C ASN A 477 27.86 2.19 34.01
N SER A 478 26.76 2.89 33.71
CA SER A 478 26.51 4.31 33.93
C SER A 478 25.28 4.49 34.81
#